data_AF-A0A916LCZ8-F1
#
_entry.id   AF-A0A916LCZ8-F1
#
_cell.length_a   1.000
_cell.length_b   1.000
_cell.length_c   1.000
_cell.angle_alpha   90.00
_cell.angle_beta   90.00
_cell.angle_gamma   90.00
#
_symmetry.space_group_name_H-M   'P 1'
#
loop_
_entity.id
_entity.type
_entity.pdbx_description
1 polymer ?
#
loop_
_entity_poly.entity_id
_entity_poly.type
_entity_poly.pdbx_seq_one_letter_code
_entity_poly.pdbx_strand_id
1 'polypeptide(L)' 'MICFNPMVFAGDRQQVLFCGLWYDDDFVRTPDGWRIIRRVETKCFQKMM' A
#
# COMPACT_ATOMS: atom_id res chain seq x y z
N MET A 1 -9.97 4.71 -0.14
CA MET A 1 -9.09 4.40 -1.29
C MET A 1 -8.39 3.05 -1.08
N ILE A 2 -8.72 2.01 -1.87
CA ILE A 2 -7.98 0.74 -1.84
C ILE A 2 -6.72 0.87 -2.71
N CYS A 3 -5.56 0.53 -2.14
CA CYS A 3 -4.31 0.34 -2.85
C CYS A 3 -4.14 -1.15 -3.16
N PHE A 4 -3.93 -1.49 -4.44
CA PHE A 4 -3.52 -2.83 -4.84
C PHE A 4 -2.00 -2.88 -4.89
N ASN A 5 -1.40 -3.76 -4.10
CA ASN A 5 0.05 -3.96 -4.02
C ASN A 5 0.39 -5.40 -4.43
N PRO A 6 0.47 -5.69 -5.74
CA PRO A 6 0.92 -6.99 -6.22
C PRO A 6 2.42 -7.13 -6.00
N MET A 7 2.82 -8.19 -5.32
CA MET A 7 4.23 -8.52 -5.09
C MET A 7 4.56 -9.84 -5.77
N VAL A 8 5.65 -9.86 -6.54
CA VAL A 8 6.18 -11.07 -7.17
C VAL A 8 7.26 -11.65 -6.25
N PHE A 9 7.09 -12.89 -5.81
CA PHE A 9 8.11 -13.58 -5.04
C PHE A 9 9.17 -14.17 -5.97
N ALA A 10 10.44 -14.08 -5.56
CA ALA A 10 11.54 -14.75 -6.25
C ALA A 10 11.58 -16.24 -5.84
N GLY A 11 11.73 -17.14 -6.81
CA GLY A 11 11.84 -18.59 -6.59
C GLY A 11 11.50 -19.41 -7.84
N ASP A 12 11.59 -20.74 -7.75
CA ASP A 12 11.35 -21.68 -8.87
C ASP A 12 9.90 -21.69 -9.38
N ARG A 13 8.96 -21.16 -8.59
CA ARG A 13 7.57 -20.96 -8.99
C ARG A 13 7.28 -19.47 -9.01
N GLN A 14 6.81 -18.96 -10.14
CA GLN A 14 6.26 -17.61 -10.19
C GLN A 14 4.99 -17.58 -9.35
N GLN A 15 5.07 -16.90 -8.20
CA GLN A 15 3.95 -16.67 -7.31
C GLN A 15 3.72 -15.17 -7.15
N VAL A 16 2.47 -14.76 -7.22
CA VAL A 16 2.05 -13.37 -7.05
C VAL A 16 1.18 -13.26 -5.81
N LEU A 17 1.60 -12.41 -4.88
CA LEU A 17 0.80 -12.03 -3.75
C LEU A 17 0.01 -10.76 -4.08
N PHE A 18 -1.30 -10.93 -4.20
CA PHE A 18 -2.24 -9.84 -4.34
C PHE A 18 -2.64 -9.33 -2.96
N CYS A 19 -2.15 -8.16 -2.58
CA CYS A 19 -2.56 -7.48 -1.36
C CYS A 19 -3.45 -6.27 -1.67
N GLY A 20 -4.56 -6.15 -0.95
CA GLY A 20 -5.33 -4.91 -0.85
C GLY A 20 -5.02 -4.20 0.46
N LEU A 21 -4.69 -2.92 0.40
CA LEU A 21 -4.32 -2.07 1.53
C LEU A 21 -5.18 -0.80 1.56
N TRP A 22 -5.40 -0.23 2.75
CA TRP A 22 -5.89 1.14 2.93
C TRP A 22 -4.72 2.04 3.35
N TYR A 23 -4.70 3.28 2.84
CA TYR A 23 -3.85 4.33 3.38
C TYR A 23 -4.58 5.13 4.44
N ASP A 24 -3.97 5.18 5.62
CA ASP A 24 -4.28 6.12 6.69
C ASP A 24 -3.14 7.16 6.69
N ASP A 25 -3.38 8.28 6.00
CA ASP A 25 -2.41 9.33 5.77
C ASP A 25 -2.71 10.55 6.65
N ASP A 26 -1.71 11.04 7.37
CA ASP A 26 -1.76 12.31 8.09
C ASP A 26 -1.14 13.42 7.23
N PHE A 27 -1.82 14.57 7.16
CA PHE A 27 -1.38 15.71 6.37
C PHE A 27 -1.18 16.95 7.23
N VAL A 28 -0.19 17.77 6.88
CA VAL A 28 0.01 19.10 7.44
C VAL A 28 -0.12 20.16 6.34
N ARG A 29 -0.77 21.29 6.68
CA ARG A 29 -0.86 22.44 5.79
C ARG A 29 0.43 23.26 5.86
N THR A 30 0.96 23.65 4.71
CA THR A 30 2.09 24.58 4.56
C THR A 30 1.70 25.75 3.64
N PRO A 31 2.49 26.83 3.59
CA PRO A 31 2.29 27.91 2.63
C PRO A 31 2.29 27.44 1.17
N ASP A 32 3.10 26.42 0.85
CA ASP A 32 3.24 25.86 -0.49
C ASP A 32 2.22 24.75 -0.82
N GLY A 33 1.34 24.39 0.12
CA GLY A 33 0.31 23.37 -0.10
C GLY A 33 0.14 22.39 1.05
N TRP A 34 -0.08 21.11 0.75
CA TRP A 34 -0.20 20.04 1.73
C TRP A 34 1.00 19.11 1.66
N ARG A 35 1.44 18.61 2.81
CA ARG A 35 2.48 17.59 2.91
C ARG A 35 1.95 16.41 3.71
N ILE A 36 2.19 15.20 3.20
CA ILE A 36 1.98 13.96 3.97
C ILE A 36 3.10 13.89 4.99
N ILE A 37 2.75 13.72 6.26
CA ILE A 37 3.71 13.59 7.37
C ILE A 37 3.71 12.19 7.97
N ARG A 38 2.65 11.42 7.72
CA ARG A 38 2.54 10.01 8.11
C ARG A 38 1.74 9.25 7.08
N ARG A 39 2.13 8.01 6.84
CA ARG A 39 1.39 7.05 6.03
C ARG A 39 1.41 5.71 6.73
N VAL A 40 0.23 5.15 6.97
CA VAL A 40 0.08 3.77 7.42
C VAL A 40 -0.68 2.96 6.38
N GLU A 41 -0.12 1.81 6.07
CA GLU A 41 -0.72 0.82 5.20
C GLU A 41 -1.45 -0.24 6.04
N THR A 42 -2.78 -0.20 6.06
CA THR A 42 -3.59 -1.19 6.76
C THR A 42 -4.06 -2.26 5.80
N LYS A 43 -3.63 -3.52 6.02
CA LYS A 43 -4.01 -4.64 5.16
C LYS A 43 -5.51 -4.95 5.26
N CYS A 44 -6.19 -5.03 4.12
CA CYS A 44 -7.60 -5.42 4.02
C CYS A 44 -7.74 -6.89 3.64
N PHE A 45 -7.02 -7.33 2.61
CA PHE A 45 -7.04 -8.71 2.13
C PHE A 45 -5.69 -9.09 1.53
N GLN A 46 -5.46 -10.40 1.43
CA GLN A 46 -4.35 -10.95 0.65
C GLN A 46 -4.78 -12.25 -0.03
N LYS A 47 -4.21 -12.53 -1.21
CA LYS A 47 -4.38 -13.80 -1.92
C LYS A 47 -3.09 -14.17 -2.65
N MET A 48 -2.65 -15.41 -2.47
CA MET A 48 -1.56 -15.99 -3.25
C MET A 48 -2.13 -16.58 -4.54
N MET A 49 -1.48 -16.30 -5.67
CA MET A 49 -1.73 -16.91 -6.97
C MET A 49 -0.46 -17.52 -7.54
#